data_AF-A0A950L6E4-F1
#
_entry.id   AF-A0A950L6E4-F1
#
_cell.length_a   1.000
_cell.length_b   1.000
_cell.length_c   1.000
_cell.angle_alpha   90.00
_cell.angle_beta   90.00
_cell.angle_gamma   90.00
#
_symmetry.space_group_name_H-M   'P 1'
#
loop_
_entity.id
_entity.type
_entity.pdbx_description
1 polymer ?
#
loop_
_entity_poly.entity_id
_entity_poly.type
_entity_poly.pdbx_seq_one_letter_code
_entity_poly.pdbx_strand_id
1 'polypeptide(L)'
;MRPILILFCFVLLIQVPAIVAQKVDLRNYVIGGYDANPNEIRLAQRRVHAYWQKNANRFGDKARYLAVEAASVMPGDVIQPLWQNMINAQAGSGFLLPPEWNPGNMHCVMIYDTHTQNFVSNHGFLVVETPHRDTLARFGDYIALYIQRGNF
;
A
#
# COMPACT_ATOMS: atom_id res chain seq x y z
N MET A 1 -8.56 -56.51 -20.87
CA MET A 1 -7.42 -55.58 -20.66
C MET A 1 -8.00 -54.20 -20.49
N ARG A 2 -7.70 -53.53 -19.36
CA ARG A 2 -8.29 -52.25 -18.93
C ARG A 2 -7.30 -51.09 -19.20
N PRO A 3 -7.28 -50.47 -20.40
CA PRO A 3 -6.42 -49.31 -20.64
C PRO A 3 -7.11 -47.96 -20.42
N ILE A 4 -8.44 -47.94 -20.18
CA ILE A 4 -9.22 -46.68 -20.14
C ILE A 4 -9.14 -46.00 -18.76
N LEU A 5 -8.91 -46.75 -17.67
CA LEU A 5 -8.92 -46.18 -16.32
C LEU A 5 -7.64 -45.38 -15.98
N ILE A 6 -6.54 -45.60 -16.71
CA ILE A 6 -5.24 -44.98 -16.43
C ILE A 6 -5.15 -43.57 -17.02
N LEU A 7 -5.89 -43.28 -18.10
CA LEU A 7 -5.85 -41.98 -18.78
C LEU A 7 -6.60 -40.88 -18.01
N PHE A 8 -7.61 -41.25 -17.20
CA PHE A 8 -8.40 -40.28 -16.41
C PHE A 8 -7.64 -39.75 -15.19
N CYS A 9 -6.68 -40.50 -14.66
CA CYS A 9 -5.89 -40.07 -13.50
C CYS A 9 -4.81 -39.03 -13.83
N PHE A 10 -4.40 -38.89 -15.11
CA PHE A 10 -3.35 -37.95 -15.50
C PHE A 10 -3.88 -36.51 -15.73
N VAL A 11 -5.16 -36.35 -16.08
CA VAL A 11 -5.76 -35.04 -16.38
C VAL A 11 -6.15 -34.27 -15.10
N LEU A 12 -6.29 -34.95 -13.95
CA LEU A 12 -6.65 -34.34 -12.67
C LEU A 12 -5.45 -33.78 -11.87
N LEU A 13 -4.20 -34.00 -12.31
CA LEU A 13 -2.99 -33.61 -11.57
C LEU A 13 -2.40 -32.23 -11.91
N ILE A 14 -2.98 -31.48 -12.84
CA ILE A 14 -2.36 -30.22 -13.35
C ILE A 14 -3.07 -28.94 -12.83
N GLN A 15 -4.14 -29.05 -12.04
CA GLN A 15 -4.77 -27.87 -11.44
C GLN A 15 -4.29 -27.63 -10.01
N VAL A 16 -2.98 -27.55 -9.80
CA VAL A 16 -2.45 -26.91 -8.61
C VAL A 16 -2.48 -25.41 -8.88
N PRO A 17 -3.38 -24.61 -8.25
CA PRO A 17 -3.26 -23.17 -8.35
C PRO A 17 -1.88 -22.81 -7.81
N ALA A 18 -1.05 -22.22 -8.66
CA ALA A 18 0.22 -21.67 -8.25
C ALA A 18 -0.07 -20.67 -7.11
N ILE A 19 0.27 -21.05 -5.88
CA ILE A 19 0.25 -20.16 -4.74
C ILE A 19 1.38 -19.17 -5.03
N VAL A 20 1.07 -18.10 -5.75
CA VAL A 20 1.97 -16.95 -5.86
C VAL A 20 2.08 -16.41 -4.44
N ALA A 21 3.18 -16.73 -3.78
CA ALA A 21 3.52 -16.14 -2.50
C ALA A 21 3.61 -14.62 -2.74
N GLN A 22 2.63 -13.87 -2.20
CA GLN A 22 2.61 -12.41 -2.33
C GLN A 22 3.82 -11.88 -1.57
N LYS A 23 4.84 -11.43 -2.30
CA LYS A 23 6.06 -10.89 -1.72
C LYS A 23 5.72 -9.59 -0.99
N VAL A 24 6.01 -9.54 0.31
CA VAL A 24 5.86 -8.33 1.12
C VAL A 24 7.14 -7.50 0.98
N ASP A 25 7.00 -6.22 0.68
CA ASP A 25 8.11 -5.27 0.76
C ASP A 25 8.29 -4.82 2.21
N LEU A 26 9.39 -5.25 2.83
CA LEU A 26 9.69 -4.98 4.24
C LEU A 26 10.40 -3.64 4.47
N ARG A 27 10.76 -2.92 3.41
CA ARG A 27 11.34 -1.58 3.55
C ARG A 27 10.30 -0.66 4.19
N ASN A 28 10.71 0.09 5.21
CA ASN A 28 9.82 1.08 5.79
C ASN A 28 9.81 2.34 4.92
N TYR A 29 8.63 2.65 4.36
CA TYR A 29 8.39 3.82 3.50
C TYR A 29 8.14 5.12 4.27
N VAL A 30 7.96 5.03 5.59
CA VAL A 30 7.59 6.17 6.42
C VAL A 30 8.80 7.05 6.69
N ILE A 31 8.65 8.34 6.37
CA ILE A 31 9.61 9.40 6.71
C ILE A 31 9.09 10.32 7.82
N GLY A 32 7.82 10.19 8.21
CA GLY A 32 7.26 10.97 9.30
C GLY A 32 5.75 10.85 9.39
N GLY A 33 5.16 11.73 10.18
CA GLY A 33 3.72 11.81 10.40
C GLY A 33 3.09 13.02 9.72
N TYR A 34 1.82 12.91 9.36
CA TYR A 34 1.01 14.02 8.84
C TYR A 34 -0.42 13.90 9.34
N ASP A 35 -0.93 14.98 9.94
CA ASP A 35 -2.32 15.04 10.38
C ASP A 35 -3.22 15.45 9.21
N ALA A 36 -3.91 14.46 8.63
CA ALA A 36 -4.80 14.68 7.51
C ALA A 36 -6.03 15.50 7.95
N ASN A 37 -6.41 16.50 7.14
CA ASN A 37 -7.59 17.28 7.42
C ASN A 37 -8.89 16.52 7.04
N PRO A 38 -10.07 16.96 7.52
CA PRO A 38 -11.33 16.25 7.27
C PRO A 38 -11.71 16.07 5.79
N ASN A 39 -11.23 16.93 4.88
CA ASN A 39 -11.51 16.80 3.46
C ASN A 39 -10.65 15.70 2.81
N GLU A 40 -9.38 15.60 3.21
CA GLU A 40 -8.44 14.56 2.78
C GLU A 40 -8.88 13.18 3.26
N ILE A 41 -9.27 13.08 4.54
CA ILE A 41 -9.82 11.84 5.11
C ILE A 41 -11.05 11.39 4.33
N ARG A 42 -11.99 12.30 4.03
CA ARG A 42 -13.19 11.97 3.25
C ARG A 42 -12.86 11.52 1.83
N LEU A 43 -11.86 12.13 1.21
CA LEU A 43 -11.38 11.73 -0.11
C LEU A 43 -10.77 10.32 -0.08
N ALA A 44 -9.91 10.05 0.90
CA ALA A 44 -9.31 8.73 1.13
C ALA A 44 -10.39 7.67 1.39
N GLN A 45 -11.39 7.98 2.22
CA GLN A 45 -12.52 7.10 2.51
C GLN A 45 -13.28 6.70 1.23
N ARG A 46 -13.56 7.67 0.36
CA ARG A 46 -14.22 7.37 -0.93
C ARG A 46 -13.37 6.46 -1.82
N ARG A 47 -12.06 6.70 -1.90
CA ARG A 47 -11.11 5.90 -2.70
C ARG A 47 -11.04 4.47 -2.20
N VAL A 48 -10.87 4.29 -0.90
CA VAL A 48 -10.74 2.95 -0.31
C VAL A 48 -12.04 2.16 -0.43
N HIS A 49 -13.20 2.81 -0.27
CA HIS A 49 -14.49 2.16 -0.48
C HIS A 49 -14.67 1.71 -1.93
N ALA A 50 -14.40 2.60 -2.90
CA ALA A 50 -14.52 2.27 -4.32
C ALA A 50 -13.58 1.12 -4.72
N TYR A 51 -12.33 1.15 -4.24
CA TYR A 51 -11.37 0.08 -4.49
C TYR A 51 -11.82 -1.24 -3.84
N TRP A 52 -12.21 -1.22 -2.57
CA TRP A 52 -12.53 -2.43 -1.82
C TRP A 52 -13.79 -3.11 -2.34
N GLN A 53 -14.82 -2.35 -2.73
CA GLN A 53 -16.01 -2.90 -3.39
C GLN A 53 -15.68 -3.73 -4.63
N LYS A 54 -14.64 -3.36 -5.39
CA LYS A 54 -14.24 -4.06 -6.61
C LYS A 54 -13.24 -5.20 -6.36
N ASN A 55 -12.46 -5.12 -5.29
CA ASN A 55 -11.29 -5.98 -5.09
C ASN A 55 -11.36 -6.86 -3.84
N ALA A 56 -12.38 -6.73 -2.98
CA ALA A 56 -12.50 -7.50 -1.74
C ALA A 56 -12.38 -9.01 -1.98
N ASN A 57 -13.04 -9.55 -3.01
CA ASN A 57 -12.97 -10.98 -3.33
C ASN A 57 -11.58 -11.45 -3.78
N ARG A 58 -10.77 -10.55 -4.35
CA ARG A 58 -9.43 -10.88 -4.84
C ARG A 58 -8.42 -11.01 -3.69
N PHE A 59 -8.52 -10.13 -2.70
CA PHE A 59 -7.55 -10.07 -1.61
C PHE A 59 -8.04 -10.75 -0.33
N GLY A 60 -9.34 -10.68 -0.04
CA GLY A 60 -9.96 -11.24 1.16
C GLY A 60 -9.17 -10.86 2.42
N ASP A 61 -9.00 -11.85 3.30
CA ASP A 61 -8.33 -11.69 4.59
C ASP A 61 -6.82 -11.40 4.48
N LYS A 62 -6.22 -11.56 3.28
CA LYS A 62 -4.79 -11.27 3.07
C LYS A 62 -4.50 -9.76 3.14
N ALA A 63 -5.52 -8.92 2.95
CA ALA A 63 -5.41 -7.46 2.99
C ALA A 63 -6.25 -6.88 4.14
N ARG A 64 -5.88 -7.22 5.38
CA ARG A 64 -6.49 -6.63 6.59
C ARG A 64 -6.36 -5.10 6.60
N TYR A 65 -5.21 -4.60 6.17
CA TYR A 65 -4.93 -3.17 6.11
C TYR A 65 -4.72 -2.71 4.68
N LEU A 66 -5.30 -1.57 4.33
CA LEU A 66 -5.09 -0.88 3.06
C LEU A 66 -4.35 0.43 3.32
N ALA A 67 -3.28 0.68 2.56
CA ALA A 67 -2.54 1.92 2.60
C ALA A 67 -3.04 2.83 1.47
N VAL A 68 -3.64 3.95 1.84
CA VAL A 68 -4.40 4.83 0.94
C VAL A 68 -3.80 6.22 0.95
N GLU A 69 -3.49 6.76 -0.23
CA GLU A 69 -3.08 8.16 -0.33
C GLU A 69 -4.27 9.10 -0.01
N ALA A 70 -4.13 9.89 1.05
CA ALA A 70 -5.08 10.89 1.49
C ALA A 70 -4.78 12.27 0.91
N ALA A 71 -3.51 12.66 0.84
CA ALA A 71 -3.06 13.96 0.37
C ALA A 71 -1.72 13.89 -0.35
N SER A 72 -1.49 14.85 -1.25
CA SER A 72 -0.16 15.18 -1.75
C SER A 72 0.32 16.39 -0.94
N VAL A 73 1.50 16.30 -0.34
CA VAL A 73 1.99 17.23 0.67
C VAL A 73 3.20 17.98 0.10
N MET A 74 3.24 19.32 0.24
CA MET A 74 4.41 20.08 -0.16
C MET A 74 5.44 20.11 0.99
N PRO A 75 6.75 20.00 0.72
CA PRO A 75 7.81 20.12 1.72
C PRO A 75 7.77 21.41 2.50
N GLY A 76 7.27 22.48 1.88
CA GLY A 76 7.03 23.76 2.53
C GLY A 76 6.08 23.67 3.72
N ASP A 77 5.16 22.71 3.70
CA ASP A 77 4.14 22.51 4.74
C ASP A 77 4.66 21.69 5.94
N VAL A 78 5.88 21.14 5.84
CA VAL A 78 6.40 20.17 6.82
C VAL A 78 7.84 20.44 7.26
N ILE A 79 8.31 21.69 7.15
CA ILE A 79 9.72 22.06 7.29
C ILE A 79 10.28 21.81 8.71
N GLN A 80 11.48 21.22 8.70
CA GLN A 80 12.57 21.13 9.68
C GLN A 80 12.85 19.75 10.33
N PRO A 81 11.92 19.05 11.00
CA PRO A 81 12.22 17.73 11.59
C PRO A 81 12.33 16.60 10.55
N LEU A 82 11.66 16.76 9.40
CA LEU A 82 11.55 15.73 8.37
C LEU A 82 12.82 15.46 7.58
N TRP A 83 13.71 16.46 7.47
CA TRP A 83 15.00 16.29 6.79
C TRP A 83 15.83 15.17 7.44
N GLN A 84 15.83 15.09 8.77
CA GLN A 84 16.55 14.06 9.50
C GLN A 84 15.91 12.68 9.32
N ASN A 85 14.58 12.62 9.21
CA ASN A 85 13.87 11.36 9.03
C ASN A 85 13.94 10.83 7.59
N MET A 86 14.05 11.72 6.60
CA MET A 86 14.34 11.34 5.21
C MET A 86 15.70 10.64 5.07
N ILE A 87 16.70 11.06 5.86
CA ILE A 87 18.01 10.39 5.93
C ILE A 87 17.90 8.97 6.49
N ASN A 88 16.95 8.74 7.41
CA ASN A 88 16.76 7.45 8.09
C ASN A 88 15.75 6.53 7.37
N ALA A 89 15.09 7.01 6.32
CA ALA A 89 14.12 6.24 5.57
C ALA A 89 14.79 5.07 4.83
N GLN A 90 14.24 3.87 4.96
CA GLN A 90 14.81 2.67 4.31
C GLN A 90 14.36 2.52 2.85
N ALA A 91 13.15 3.01 2.54
CA ALA A 91 12.70 3.20 1.16
C ALA A 91 12.84 4.68 0.80
N GLY A 92 13.99 4.98 0.20
CA GLY A 92 14.38 6.30 -0.22
C GLY A 92 15.86 6.22 -0.55
N SER A 93 16.22 6.48 -1.81
CA SER A 93 17.62 6.66 -2.19
C SER A 93 18.27 7.64 -1.21
N GLY A 94 19.19 7.14 -0.38
CA GLY A 94 19.79 7.92 0.70
C GLY A 94 20.36 9.23 0.18
N PHE A 95 19.84 10.36 0.69
CA PHE A 95 20.37 11.72 0.59
C PHE A 95 20.66 12.32 -0.81
N LEU A 96 20.65 11.55 -1.89
CA LEU A 96 20.81 12.06 -3.24
C LEU A 96 19.42 12.33 -3.81
N LEU A 97 18.82 13.44 -3.38
CA LEU A 97 17.69 14.01 -4.11
C LEU A 97 18.13 14.12 -5.59
N PRO A 98 17.47 13.42 -6.52
CA PRO A 98 17.77 13.59 -7.94
C PRO A 98 17.71 15.09 -8.27
N PRO A 99 18.46 15.58 -9.27
CA PRO A 99 18.35 16.98 -9.72
C PRO A 99 16.91 17.40 -10.06
N GLU A 100 16.04 16.41 -10.30
CA GLU A 100 14.62 16.50 -10.62
C GLU A 100 13.70 16.39 -9.40
N TRP A 101 14.23 16.44 -8.17
CA TRP A 101 13.42 16.35 -6.95
C TRP A 101 12.35 17.43 -6.94
N ASN A 102 11.11 16.99 -7.13
CA ASN A 102 9.94 17.85 -7.10
C ASN A 102 9.36 17.81 -5.68
N PRO A 103 9.24 18.97 -5.02
CA PRO A 103 8.49 19.13 -3.78
C PRO A 103 7.11 18.44 -3.80
N GLY A 104 6.45 18.31 -4.96
CA GLY A 104 5.17 17.61 -5.08
C GLY A 104 5.15 16.10 -4.82
N ASN A 105 6.29 15.46 -4.50
CA ASN A 105 6.42 14.01 -4.41
C ASN A 105 6.25 13.43 -2.99
N MET A 106 5.77 14.21 -2.01
CA MET A 106 5.39 13.65 -0.72
C MET A 106 3.91 13.31 -0.68
N HIS A 107 3.61 12.16 -0.11
CA HIS A 107 2.27 11.62 -0.01
C HIS A 107 1.96 11.34 1.45
N CYS A 108 0.78 11.79 1.90
CA CYS A 108 0.19 11.32 3.14
C CYS A 108 -0.55 10.01 2.84
N VAL A 109 -0.11 8.92 3.45
CA VAL A 109 -0.71 7.60 3.36
C VAL A 109 -1.39 7.27 4.69
N MET A 110 -2.69 7.03 4.64
CA MET A 110 -3.48 6.59 5.79
C MET A 110 -3.72 5.07 5.73
N ILE A 111 -3.82 4.46 6.91
CA ILE A 111 -4.08 3.02 7.04
C ILE A 111 -5.54 2.77 7.36
N TYR A 112 -6.22 2.07 6.46
CA TYR A 112 -7.61 1.66 6.59
C TYR A 112 -7.69 0.19 7.01
N ASP A 113 -8.49 -0.10 8.03
CA ASP A 113 -8.77 -1.46 8.49
C ASP A 113 -10.03 -1.99 7.80
N THR A 114 -9.89 -3.06 7.02
CA THR A 114 -10.98 -3.65 6.25
C THR A 114 -12.01 -4.38 7.12
N HIS A 115 -11.64 -4.76 8.35
CA HIS A 115 -12.55 -5.40 9.30
C HIS A 115 -13.45 -4.37 9.99
N THR A 116 -12.86 -3.29 10.51
CA THR A 116 -13.63 -2.23 11.19
C THR A 116 -14.23 -1.24 10.21
N GLN A 117 -13.81 -1.28 8.95
CA GLN A 117 -14.23 -0.37 7.88
C GLN A 117 -13.95 1.11 8.18
N ASN A 118 -12.84 1.36 8.89
CA ASN A 118 -12.44 2.69 9.33
C ASN A 118 -10.92 2.87 9.20
N PHE A 119 -10.49 4.12 9.12
CA PHE A 119 -9.07 4.44 9.31
C PHE A 119 -8.65 4.14 10.75
N VAL A 120 -7.46 3.57 10.91
CA VAL A 120 -6.90 3.23 12.24
C VAL A 120 -6.59 4.49 13.06
N SER A 121 -6.39 5.63 12.39
CA SER A 121 -6.12 6.94 12.98
C SER A 121 -6.39 8.05 11.96
N ASN A 122 -6.59 9.29 12.44
CA ASN A 122 -6.56 10.49 11.60
C ASN A 122 -5.11 10.92 11.25
N HIS A 123 -4.13 10.35 11.95
CA HIS A 123 -2.71 10.54 11.68
C HIS A 123 -2.26 9.60 10.55
N GLY A 124 -1.73 10.17 9.47
CA GLY A 124 -1.18 9.47 8.33
C GLY A 124 0.35 9.42 8.36
N PHE A 125 0.91 8.57 7.50
CA PHE A 125 2.33 8.44 7.28
C PHE A 125 2.77 9.28 6.09
N LEU A 126 3.81 10.08 6.27
CA LEU A 126 4.48 10.73 5.15
C LEU A 126 5.41 9.74 4.47
N VAL A 127 5.29 9.65 3.15
CA VAL A 127 6.14 8.83 2.29
C VAL A 127 6.59 9.67 1.09
N VAL A 128 7.80 9.43 0.60
CA VAL A 128 8.35 10.09 -0.60
C VAL A 128 8.27 9.15 -1.78
N GLU A 129 8.82 7.96 -1.61
CA GLU A 129 8.63 6.87 -2.55
C GLU A 129 7.38 6.09 -2.13
N THR A 130 6.65 5.57 -3.11
CA THR A 130 5.49 4.71 -2.87
C THR A 130 5.77 3.32 -3.43
N PRO A 131 5.22 2.25 -2.81
CA PRO A 131 5.28 0.92 -3.40
C PRO A 131 4.54 0.88 -4.74
N HIS A 132 4.78 -0.15 -5.54
CA HIS A 132 3.90 -0.41 -6.69
C HIS A 132 2.47 -0.73 -6.21
N ARG A 133 1.47 -0.37 -7.01
CA ARG A 133 0.06 -0.68 -6.75
C ARG A 133 -0.15 -2.18 -6.47
N ASP A 134 -1.08 -2.48 -5.56
CA ASP A 134 -1.44 -3.85 -5.15
C ASP A 134 -0.29 -4.62 -4.48
N THR A 135 0.70 -3.91 -3.93
CA THR A 135 1.83 -4.48 -3.18
C THR A 135 1.57 -4.37 -1.68
N LEU A 136 1.82 -5.46 -0.94
CA LEU A 136 1.88 -5.42 0.52
C LEU A 136 3.22 -4.80 0.92
N ALA A 137 3.18 -3.67 1.62
CA ALA A 137 4.37 -2.95 2.06
C ALA A 137 4.25 -2.52 3.52
N ARG A 138 5.40 -2.27 4.14
CA ARG A 138 5.48 -1.79 5.51
C ARG A 138 5.32 -0.26 5.58
N PHE A 139 4.36 0.17 6.39
CA PHE A 139 4.13 1.56 6.79
C PHE A 139 4.15 1.66 8.32
N GLY A 140 5.32 1.97 8.90
CA GLY A 140 5.50 1.98 10.34
C GLY A 140 5.31 0.57 10.91
N ASP A 141 4.31 0.39 11.76
CA ASP A 141 3.96 -0.90 12.38
C ASP A 141 2.94 -1.72 11.59
N TYR A 142 2.46 -1.19 10.46
CA TYR A 142 1.45 -1.84 9.62
C TYR A 142 2.07 -2.48 8.39
N ILE A 143 1.65 -3.71 8.08
CA ILE A 143 1.79 -4.28 6.74
C ILE A 143 0.45 -4.07 6.03
N ALA A 144 0.46 -3.26 4.98
CA ALA A 144 -0.76 -2.83 4.31
C ALA A 144 -0.64 -2.95 2.78
N LEU A 145 -1.75 -3.27 2.13
CA LEU A 145 -1.84 -3.32 0.68
C LEU A 145 -1.89 -1.88 0.16
N TYR A 146 -0.87 -1.47 -0.57
CA TYR A 146 -0.81 -0.13 -1.13
C TYR A 146 -1.76 0.02 -2.30
N ILE A 147 -2.73 0.92 -2.15
CA ILE A 147 -3.69 1.26 -3.20
C ILE A 147 -3.31 2.62 -3.79
N GLN A 148 -2.54 2.57 -4.87
CA GLN A 148 -2.10 3.77 -5.59
C GLN A 148 -3.30 4.59 -6.09
N ARG A 149 -3.19 5.92 -6.04
CA ARG A 149 -4.15 6.85 -6.62
C ARG A 149 -4.43 6.51 -8.09
N GLY A 150 -5.71 6.32 -8.43
CA GLY A 150 -6.17 6.03 -9.80
C GLY A 150 -7.69 6.16 -9.92
N ASN A 151 -8.22 6.00 -11.14
CA ASN A 151 -9.67 5.94 -11.35
C ASN A 151 -10.18 4.61 -10.78
N PHE A 152 -10.78 4.69 -9.60
CA PHE A 152 -11.37 3.56 -8.90
C PHE A 152 -12.78 3.28 -9.36
#